data_AF-A0A7J9QSF1-F1
#
_entry.id   AF-A0A7J9QSF1-F1
#
_cell.length_a   1.000
_cell.length_b   1.000
_cell.length_c   1.000
_cell.angle_alpha   90.00
_cell.angle_beta   90.00
_cell.angle_gamma   90.00
#
_symmetry.space_group_name_H-M   'P 1'
#
loop_
_entity.id
_entity.type
_entity.pdbx_description
1 polymer ?
#
loop_
_entity_poly.entity_id
_entity_poly.type
_entity_poly.pdbx_seq_one_letter_code
_entity_poly.pdbx_strand_id
1 'polypeptide(L)'
;MARKEEPLQMRIGEAKQRDVGKKRARIGPEAMDYLKVTPGDIVDVMGSRSSCAVVWPVDEDEKFPDIIRIDGQTRKNIGASL
;
A
#
# COMPACT_ATOMS: atom_id res chain seq x y z
N MET A 1 -19.17 3.17 17.10
CA MET A 1 -19.50 2.71 15.74
C MET A 1 -18.21 2.68 14.95
N ALA A 2 -17.66 1.50 14.66
CA ALA A 2 -16.48 1.40 13.81
C ALA A 2 -16.89 1.88 12.41
N ARG A 3 -16.26 2.94 11.90
CA ARG A 3 -16.41 3.31 10.48
C ARG A 3 -15.95 2.10 9.69
N LYS A 4 -16.88 1.48 8.97
CA LYS A 4 -16.56 0.41 8.02
C LYS A 4 -15.97 1.14 6.81
N GLU A 5 -14.68 1.44 6.88
CA GLU A 5 -13.97 1.99 5.73
C GLU A 5 -13.97 0.91 4.66
N GLU A 6 -14.42 1.26 3.45
CA GLU A 6 -14.47 0.30 2.34
C GLU A 6 -13.04 -0.06 1.93
N PRO A 7 -12.63 -1.33 2.06
CA PRO A 7 -11.28 -1.73 1.70
C PRO A 7 -11.11 -1.67 0.19
N LEU A 8 -10.07 -0.96 -0.26
CA LEU A 8 -9.68 -0.94 -1.67
C LEU A 8 -8.87 -2.19 -2.00
N GLN A 9 -9.35 -3.03 -2.92
CA GLN A 9 -8.59 -4.17 -3.42
C GLN A 9 -7.58 -3.71 -4.49
N MET A 10 -6.32 -4.09 -4.30
CA MET A 10 -5.22 -3.76 -5.20
C MET A 10 -4.31 -4.97 -5.39
N ARG A 11 -3.61 -5.03 -6.53
CA ARG A 11 -2.57 -6.01 -6.82
C ARG A 11 -1.27 -5.60 -6.15
N ILE A 12 -0.54 -6.58 -5.61
CA ILE A 12 0.74 -6.33 -4.94
C ILE A 12 1.86 -6.28 -5.98
N GLY A 13 2.61 -5.18 -5.97
CA GLY A 13 3.84 -5.01 -6.74
C GLY A 13 5.07 -4.97 -5.83
N GLU A 14 6.24 -5.22 -6.42
CA GLU A 14 7.50 -5.08 -5.70
C GLU A 14 7.87 -3.61 -5.47
N ALA A 15 8.30 -3.28 -4.25
CA ALA A 15 8.88 -1.98 -3.94
C ALA A 15 10.23 -1.78 -4.63
N LYS A 16 10.54 -0.51 -4.92
CA LYS A 16 11.86 -0.10 -5.40
C LYS A 16 12.89 -0.29 -4.29
N GLN A 17 14.13 -0.59 -4.65
CA GLN A 17 15.21 -0.90 -3.71
C GLN A 17 15.43 0.19 -2.64
N ARG A 18 15.17 1.46 -2.97
CA ARG A 18 15.26 2.62 -2.06
C ARG A 18 14.20 2.67 -0.96
N ASP A 19 13.11 1.92 -1.10
CA ASP A 19 11.99 1.87 -0.16
C ASP A 19 12.00 0.61 0.72
N VAL A 20 12.93 -0.32 0.46
CA VAL A 20 13.13 -1.55 1.25
C VAL A 20 13.48 -1.20 2.69
N GLY A 21 12.75 -1.78 3.64
CA GLY A 21 12.98 -1.60 5.08
C GLY A 21 12.35 -0.33 5.66
N LYS A 22 11.74 0.52 4.82
CA LYS A 22 11.05 1.75 5.25
C LYS A 22 9.56 1.54 5.48
N LYS A 23 9.03 0.33 5.23
CA LYS A 23 7.61 -0.01 5.42
C LYS A 23 6.67 0.93 4.65
N ARG A 24 7.07 1.30 3.43
CA ARG A 24 6.31 2.21 2.57
C ARG A 24 5.37 1.43 1.65
N ALA A 25 4.13 1.88 1.57
CA ALA A 25 3.14 1.47 0.59
C ALA A 25 3.02 2.56 -0.46
N ARG A 26 3.58 2.33 -1.65
CA ARG A 26 3.37 3.27 -2.77
C ARG A 26 2.06 2.98 -3.47
N ILE A 27 1.20 3.98 -3.50
CA ILE A 27 -0.12 3.92 -4.16
C ILE A 27 -0.33 5.13 -5.08
N GLY A 28 -1.20 4.95 -6.08
CA GLY A 28 -1.57 6.00 -7.02
C GLY A 28 -2.41 7.11 -6.37
N PRO A 29 -2.50 8.29 -7.02
CA PRO A 29 -3.34 9.39 -6.54
C PRO A 29 -4.82 8.99 -6.42
N GLU A 30 -5.35 8.20 -7.36
CA GLU A 30 -6.72 7.71 -7.32
C GLU A 30 -7.00 6.83 -6.07
N ALA A 31 -6.04 5.98 -5.69
CA ALA A 31 -6.14 5.14 -4.51
C ALA A 31 -6.05 5.98 -3.22
N MET A 32 -5.21 7.02 -3.20
CA MET A 32 -5.14 7.97 -2.08
C MET A 32 -6.45 8.73 -1.90
N ASP A 33 -7.03 9.22 -3.00
CA ASP A 33 -8.29 9.95 -2.99
C ASP A 33 -9.46 9.06 -2.53
N TYR A 34 -9.50 7.81 -3.01
CA TYR A 34 -10.51 6.84 -2.60
C TYR A 34 -10.43 6.52 -1.09
N LEU A 35 -9.21 6.28 -0.60
CA LEU A 35 -8.95 5.99 0.81
C LEU A 35 -8.95 7.25 1.69
N LYS A 36 -8.97 8.44 1.09
CA LYS A 36 -8.87 9.76 1.75
C LYS A 36 -7.64 9.88 2.65
N VAL A 37 -6.51 9.39 2.17
CA VAL A 37 -5.22 9.39 2.88
C VAL A 37 -4.23 10.36 2.24
N THR A 38 -3.29 10.83 3.05
CA THR A 38 -2.21 11.71 2.60
C THR A 38 -0.84 11.02 2.75
N PRO A 39 0.19 11.45 1.99
CA PRO A 39 1.54 10.93 2.16
C PRO A 39 2.03 11.08 3.61
N GLY A 40 2.47 9.98 4.21
CA GLY A 40 2.87 9.93 5.62
C GLY A 40 1.82 9.34 6.56
N ASP A 41 0.57 9.21 6.13
CA ASP A 41 -0.44 8.48 6.89
C ASP A 41 -0.13 6.98 6.93
N ILE A 42 -0.65 6.30 7.94
CA ILE A 42 -0.50 4.86 8.10
C ILE A 42 -1.80 4.19 7.63
N VAL A 43 -1.65 3.24 6.72
CA VAL A 43 -2.75 2.39 6.23
C VAL A 43 -2.58 0.97 6.72
N ASP A 44 -3.72 0.31 6.96
CA ASP A 44 -3.75 -1.12 7.25
C ASP A 44 -3.85 -1.91 5.94
N VAL A 45 -2.95 -2.87 5.76
CA VAL A 45 -2.85 -3.70 4.56
C VAL A 45 -3.26 -5.11 4.94
N MET A 46 -4.35 -5.60 4.33
CA MET A 46 -4.94 -6.89 4.65
C MET A 46 -4.66 -7.90 3.54
N GLY A 47 -4.00 -9.01 3.90
CA GLY A 47 -3.83 -10.20 3.07
C GLY A 47 -4.39 -11.43 3.79
N SER A 48 -3.59 -12.49 3.90
CA SER A 48 -3.88 -13.60 4.82
C SER A 48 -3.69 -13.20 6.29
N ARG A 49 -2.89 -12.16 6.52
CA ARG A 49 -2.72 -11.46 7.79
C ARG A 49 -2.78 -9.95 7.54
N SER A 50 -3.06 -9.15 8.57
CA SER A 50 -2.98 -7.69 8.48
C SER A 50 -1.61 -7.16 8.87
N SER A 51 -1.20 -6.05 8.27
CA SER A 51 0.02 -5.32 8.63
C SER A 51 -0.09 -3.86 8.18
N CYS A 52 0.55 -2.95 8.91
CA CYS A 52 0.49 -1.54 8.58
C CYS A 52 1.66 -1.11 7.68
N ALA A 53 1.42 -0.10 6.84
CA ALA A 53 2.43 0.55 6.02
C ALA A 53 2.19 2.06 5.93
N VAL A 54 3.25 2.82 5.67
CA VAL A 54 3.19 4.28 5.50
C VAL A 54 2.86 4.59 4.04
N VAL A 55 1.82 5.38 3.81
CA VAL A 55 1.39 5.83 2.48
C VAL A 55 2.47 6.70 1.86
N TRP A 56 2.80 6.40 0.61
CA TRP A 56 3.74 7.18 -0.18
C TRP A 56 3.27 7.28 -1.63
N PRO A 57 3.51 8.39 -2.33
CA PRO A 57 3.12 8.50 -3.72
C PRO A 57 3.98 7.61 -4.63
N VAL A 58 3.34 7.02 -5.64
CA VAL A 58 4.03 6.50 -6.83
C VAL A 58 4.73 7.64 -7.57
N ASP A 59 5.73 7.31 -8.38
CA ASP A 59 6.38 8.33 -9.22
C ASP A 59 5.41 8.74 -10.36
N GLU A 60 5.48 9.99 -10.84
CA GLU A 60 4.51 10.57 -11.80
C GLU A 60 4.32 9.74 -13.09
N ASP A 61 5.32 8.93 -13.46
CA ASP A 61 5.30 8.06 -14.64
C ASP A 61 4.51 6.75 -14.44
N GLU A 62 4.18 6.38 -13.20
CA GLU A 62 3.49 5.12 -12.88
C GLU A 62 1.97 5.28 -12.87
N LYS A 63 1.34 4.96 -14.00
CA LYS A 63 -0.13 4.99 -14.20
C LYS A 63 -0.83 3.65 -13.91
N PHE A 64 -0.37 2.89 -12.93
CA PHE A 64 -1.05 1.64 -12.54
C PHE A 64 -1.96 1.92 -11.34
N PRO A 65 -3.24 2.28 -11.55
CA PRO A 65 -4.13 2.70 -10.47
C PRO A 65 -4.43 1.56 -9.49
N ASP A 66 -4.20 0.32 -9.91
CA ASP A 66 -4.58 -0.90 -9.20
C ASP A 66 -3.40 -1.63 -8.56
N ILE A 67 -2.20 -1.03 -8.50
CA ILE A 67 -1.01 -1.65 -7.91
C ILE A 67 -0.58 -0.92 -6.64
N ILE A 68 -0.41 -1.67 -5.55
CA ILE A 68 0.25 -1.23 -4.33
C ILE A 68 1.66 -1.83 -4.28
N ARG A 69 2.69 -0.98 -4.26
CA ARG A 69 4.08 -1.44 -4.13
C ARG A 69 4.51 -1.43 -2.67
N ILE A 70 4.84 -2.60 -2.15
CA ILE A 70 5.30 -2.81 -0.77
C ILE A 70 6.60 -3.62 -0.74
N ASP A 71 7.39 -3.42 0.32
CA ASP A 71 8.63 -4.15 0.48
C ASP A 71 8.38 -5.64 0.80
N GLY A 72 9.42 -6.46 0.62
CA GLY A 72 9.33 -7.91 0.83
C GLY A 72 9.00 -8.30 2.28
N GLN A 73 9.36 -7.45 3.26
CA GLN A 73 9.06 -7.72 4.66
C GLN A 73 7.57 -7.52 4.94
N THR A 74 7.00 -6.41 4.50
CA THR A 74 5.55 -6.15 4.60
C THR A 74 4.76 -7.23 3.88
N ARG A 75 5.17 -7.65 2.68
CA ARG A 75 4.55 -8.78 1.96
C ARG A 75 4.54 -10.08 2.77
N LYS A 76 5.69 -10.43 3.37
CA LYS A 76 5.81 -11.61 4.22
C LYS A 76 4.92 -11.50 5.46
N ASN A 77 4.80 -10.31 6.04
CA ASN A 77 3.97 -10.06 7.22
C ASN A 77 2.47 -10.24 6.93
N ILE A 78 1.99 -9.73 5.79
CA ILE A 78 0.58 -9.92 5.34
C ILE A 78 0.33 -11.31 4.74
N GLY A 79 1.38 -12.14 4.67
CA GLY A 79 1.36 -13.47 4.09
C GLY A 79 0.88 -13.47 2.64
N ALA A 80 1.33 -12.48 1.86
CA ALA A 80 1.06 -12.40 0.44
C ALA A 80 2.24 -12.95 -0.37
N SER A 81 1.93 -13.85 -1.31
CA SER A 81 2.84 -14.30 -2.38
C SER A 81 2.66 -13.42 -3.62
N LEU A 82 3.72 -13.30 -4.43
CA LEU A 82 3.64 -12.70 -5.77
C LEU A 82 3.10 -13.73 -6.77
#